data_AF-A0A820PAN8-F1
#
_entry.id   AF-A0A820PAN8-F1
#
_cell.length_a   1.000
_cell.length_b   1.000
_cell.length_c   1.000
_cell.angle_alpha   90.00
_cell.angle_beta   90.00
_cell.angle_gamma   90.00
#
_symmetry.space_group_name_H-M   'P 1'
#
loop_
_entity.id
_entity.type
_entity.pdbx_description
1 polymer ?
#
loop_
_entity_poly.entity_id
_entity_poly.type
_entity_poly.pdbx_seq_one_letter_code
_entity_poly.pdbx_strand_id
1 'polypeptide(L)'
;MTLTLNDIDQNPELISSCDYFQGILIHFRPLLRTDDIKLSKFLENLSEQTRQFSTRNSYDIDEARQLCFAINRYDKLRLIALFNNETIIALFEFSLSIVEDDRKRFEEKYNIKLNEITDIRFGPCISDDYQNRHL
;
A
#
# COMPACT_ATOMS: atom_id res chain seq x y z
N MET A 1 -14.73 -19.97 1.26
CA MET A 1 -13.48 -20.03 0.47
C MET A 1 -12.65 -18.84 0.92
N THR A 2 -11.40 -19.05 1.32
CA THR A 2 -10.54 -17.98 1.85
C THR A 2 -9.73 -17.39 0.70
N LEU A 3 -9.77 -16.06 0.56
CA LEU A 3 -9.00 -15.33 -0.46
C LEU A 3 -7.51 -15.28 -0.09
N THR A 4 -6.62 -15.60 -1.01
CA THR A 4 -5.16 -15.57 -0.82
C THR A 4 -4.49 -14.44 -1.62
N LEU A 5 -3.25 -14.09 -1.28
CA LEU A 5 -2.43 -13.15 -2.08
C LEU A 5 -2.20 -13.66 -3.51
N ASN A 6 -2.14 -14.98 -3.69
CA ASN A 6 -2.03 -15.57 -5.02
C ASN A 6 -3.31 -15.39 -5.83
N ASP A 7 -4.48 -15.55 -5.20
CA ASP A 7 -5.76 -15.30 -5.88
C ASP A 7 -5.86 -13.84 -6.36
N ILE A 8 -5.37 -12.90 -5.54
CA ILE A 8 -5.33 -11.47 -5.87
C ILE A 8 -4.31 -11.16 -6.98
N ASP A 9 -3.13 -11.78 -6.99
CA ASP A 9 -2.12 -11.61 -8.05
C ASP A 9 -2.63 -12.12 -9.40
N GLN A 10 -3.40 -13.22 -9.39
CA GLN A 10 -4.00 -13.78 -10.61
C GLN A 10 -5.26 -13.04 -11.06
N ASN A 11 -6.05 -12.52 -10.13
CA ASN A 11 -7.35 -11.87 -10.38
C ASN A 11 -7.49 -10.58 -9.56
N PRO A 12 -6.79 -9.50 -9.93
CA PRO A 12 -6.76 -8.24 -9.16
C PRO A 12 -8.14 -7.60 -8.97
N GLU A 13 -9.07 -7.87 -9.88
CA GLU A 13 -10.46 -7.39 -9.85
C GLU A 13 -11.25 -7.90 -8.65
N LEU A 14 -10.85 -9.00 -8.02
CA LEU A 14 -11.51 -9.56 -6.83
C LEU A 14 -11.60 -8.56 -5.67
N ILE A 15 -10.66 -7.62 -5.60
CA ILE A 15 -10.62 -6.57 -4.57
C ILE A 15 -10.45 -5.17 -5.17
N SER A 16 -10.71 -5.02 -6.47
CA SER A 16 -10.72 -3.71 -7.11
C SER A 16 -12.08 -3.05 -6.94
N SER A 17 -12.09 -1.74 -6.78
CA SER A 17 -13.29 -0.93 -6.70
C SER A 17 -13.06 0.45 -7.29
N CYS A 18 -14.14 1.18 -7.50
CA CYS A 18 -14.07 2.59 -7.86
C CYS A 18 -15.08 3.39 -7.03
N ASP A 19 -14.71 4.63 -6.73
CA ASP A 19 -15.59 5.55 -6.03
C ASP A 19 -15.37 6.98 -6.53
N TYR A 20 -16.37 7.84 -6.32
CA TYR A 20 -16.28 9.25 -6.64
C TYR A 20 -15.87 10.05 -5.42
N PHE A 21 -14.69 10.64 -5.47
CA PHE A 21 -14.18 11.54 -4.45
C PHE A 21 -14.20 12.99 -4.99
N GLN A 22 -15.02 13.86 -4.40
CA GLN A 22 -15.19 15.25 -4.85
C GLN A 22 -15.56 15.38 -6.34
N GLY A 23 -16.36 14.46 -6.87
CA GLY A 23 -16.77 14.43 -8.28
C GLY A 23 -15.73 13.82 -9.23
N ILE A 24 -14.66 13.24 -8.68
CA ILE A 24 -13.56 12.64 -9.44
C ILE A 24 -13.58 11.13 -9.22
N LEU A 25 -13.48 10.36 -10.31
CA LEU A 25 -13.41 8.91 -10.23
C LEU A 25 -12.03 8.44 -9.77
N ILE A 26 -11.99 7.79 -8.61
CA ILE A 26 -10.80 7.15 -8.06
C ILE A 26 -10.96 5.63 -8.20
N HIS A 27 -9.93 4.98 -8.73
CA HIS A 27 -9.89 3.53 -8.85
C HIS A 27 -8.95 2.95 -7.81
N PHE A 28 -9.46 2.06 -6.98
CA PHE A 28 -8.70 1.31 -6.00
C PHE A 28 -8.46 -0.09 -6.55
N ARG A 29 -7.21 -0.54 -6.57
CA ARG A 29 -6.86 -1.88 -7.02
C ARG A 29 -5.52 -2.34 -6.45
N PRO A 30 -5.21 -3.64 -6.51
CA PRO A 30 -3.85 -4.13 -6.26
C PRO A 30 -2.82 -3.42 -7.16
N LEU A 31 -1.63 -3.20 -6.61
CA LEU A 31 -0.45 -2.85 -7.40
C LEU A 31 -0.19 -4.00 -8.38
N LEU A 32 0.11 -3.67 -9.64
CA LEU A 32 0.41 -4.66 -10.68
C LEU A 32 1.89 -4.67 -11.02
N ARG A 33 2.37 -5.79 -11.58
CA ARG A 33 3.78 -5.93 -12.00
C ARG A 33 4.20 -4.89 -13.05
N THR A 34 3.23 -4.34 -13.78
CA THR A 34 3.39 -3.36 -14.87
C THR A 34 3.20 -1.91 -14.44
N ASP A 35 3.01 -1.64 -13.14
CA ASP A 35 2.84 -0.27 -12.64
C ASP A 35 4.15 0.45 -12.31
N ASP A 36 5.30 -0.14 -12.59
CA ASP A 36 6.62 0.40 -12.22
C ASP A 36 6.81 1.87 -12.62
N ILE A 37 6.45 2.24 -13.86
CA ILE A 37 6.54 3.63 -14.34
C ILE A 37 5.59 4.56 -13.56
N LYS A 38 4.34 4.14 -13.31
CA LYS A 38 3.37 4.96 -12.55
C LYS A 38 3.81 5.13 -11.10
N LEU A 39 4.33 4.05 -10.52
CA LEU A 39 4.79 4.01 -9.14
C LEU A 39 6.05 4.85 -8.96
N SER A 40 7.00 4.82 -9.89
CA SER A 40 8.19 5.68 -9.88
C SER A 40 7.78 7.15 -9.83
N LYS A 41 6.87 7.57 -10.72
CA LYS A 41 6.36 8.95 -10.72
C LYS A 41 5.70 9.34 -9.40
N PHE A 42 4.96 8.43 -8.77
CA PHE A 42 4.38 8.67 -7.45
C PHE A 42 5.47 8.87 -6.39
N LEU A 43 6.44 7.96 -6.31
CA LEU A 43 7.52 8.00 -5.32
C LEU A 43 8.42 9.25 -5.49
N GLU A 44 8.80 9.56 -6.73
CA GLU A 44 9.65 10.70 -7.08
C GLU A 44 9.00 12.04 -6.73
N ASN A 45 7.67 12.13 -6.76
CA ASN A 45 6.93 13.35 -6.44
C ASN A 45 6.59 13.52 -4.96
N LEU A 46 6.86 12.51 -4.11
CA LEU A 46 6.66 12.66 -2.66
C LEU A 46 7.61 13.73 -2.11
N SER A 47 7.07 14.65 -1.31
CA SER A 47 7.90 15.63 -0.60
C SER A 47 8.83 14.97 0.41
N GLU A 48 9.90 15.66 0.80
CA GLU A 48 10.80 15.20 1.87
C GLU A 48 10.04 14.91 3.17
N GLN A 49 9.01 15.71 3.48
CA GLN A 49 8.17 15.53 4.66
C GLN A 49 7.41 14.21 4.61
N THR A 50 6.76 13.90 3.48
CA THR A 50 6.06 12.62 3.31
C THR A 50 7.03 11.44 3.34
N ARG A 51 8.23 11.59 2.75
CA ARG A 51 9.29 10.57 2.77
C ARG A 51 9.84 10.26 4.16
N GLN A 52 9.76 11.21 5.11
CA GLN A 52 10.14 10.95 6.51
C GLN A 52 9.22 9.93 7.19
N PHE A 53 7.95 9.84 6.76
CA PHE A 53 6.97 8.90 7.32
C PHE A 53 6.78 7.64 6.47
N SER A 54 6.96 7.73 5.14
CA SER A 54 6.91 6.60 4.21
C SER A 54 8.31 6.13 3.82
N THR A 55 9.13 5.77 4.80
CA THR A 55 10.55 5.46 4.59
C THR A 55 10.79 4.27 3.65
N ARG A 56 11.64 4.47 2.65
CA ARG A 56 12.09 3.46 1.67
C ARG A 56 13.60 3.54 1.47
N ASN A 57 14.18 2.56 0.79
CA ASN A 57 15.61 2.54 0.46
C ASN A 57 15.98 3.63 -0.57
N SER A 58 15.13 3.81 -1.59
CA SER A 58 15.16 4.94 -2.53
C SER A 58 13.72 5.31 -2.93
N TYR A 59 13.59 6.30 -3.81
CA TYR A 59 12.30 6.77 -4.33
C TYR A 59 12.32 6.86 -5.86
N ASP A 60 13.17 6.05 -6.49
CA ASP A 60 13.38 6.01 -7.94
C ASP A 60 12.69 4.79 -8.57
N ILE A 61 12.91 4.62 -9.88
CA ILE A 61 12.36 3.54 -10.68
C ILE A 61 12.81 2.15 -10.20
N ASP A 62 13.99 2.03 -9.61
CA ASP A 62 14.50 0.73 -9.18
C ASP A 62 13.78 0.25 -7.92
N GLU A 63 13.49 1.14 -6.97
CA GLU A 63 12.58 0.84 -5.86
C GLU A 63 11.18 0.50 -6.36
N ALA A 64 10.63 1.29 -7.30
CA ALA A 64 9.31 1.01 -7.88
C ALA A 64 9.24 -0.38 -8.52
N ARG A 65 10.26 -0.77 -9.30
CA ARG A 65 10.36 -2.12 -9.89
C ARG A 65 10.45 -3.20 -8.84
N GLN A 66 11.22 -3.00 -7.77
CA GLN A 66 11.30 -3.95 -6.67
C GLN A 66 9.94 -4.17 -6.00
N LEU A 67 9.19 -3.10 -5.74
CA LEU A 67 7.85 -3.18 -5.16
C LEU A 67 6.87 -3.92 -6.07
N CYS A 68 6.87 -3.62 -7.37
CA CYS A 68 6.07 -4.33 -8.37
C CYS A 68 6.49 -5.80 -8.55
N PHE A 69 7.78 -6.12 -8.46
CA PHE A 69 8.25 -7.51 -8.57
C PHE A 69 7.91 -8.34 -7.33
N ALA A 70 7.89 -7.70 -6.16
CA ALA A 70 7.58 -8.31 -4.87
C ALA A 70 6.08 -8.51 -4.62
N ILE A 71 5.21 -8.28 -5.60
CA ILE A 71 3.79 -8.68 -5.51
C ILE A 71 3.71 -10.19 -5.26
N ASN A 72 2.87 -10.57 -4.29
CA ASN A 72 2.68 -11.95 -3.84
C ASN A 72 3.96 -12.57 -3.23
N ARG A 73 4.80 -11.74 -2.60
CA ARG A 73 5.95 -12.18 -1.81
C ARG A 73 5.91 -11.52 -0.43
N TYR A 74 6.49 -12.21 0.57
CA TYR A 74 6.74 -11.67 1.91
C TYR A 74 5.48 -11.28 2.71
N ASP A 75 4.33 -11.94 2.48
CA ASP A 75 3.06 -11.68 3.17
C ASP A 75 2.59 -10.21 3.07
N LYS A 76 2.93 -9.54 1.95
CA LYS A 76 2.55 -8.15 1.70
C LYS A 76 1.51 -8.03 0.59
N LEU A 77 0.40 -7.37 0.92
CA LEU A 77 -0.56 -6.85 -0.05
C LEU A 77 -0.30 -5.37 -0.28
N ARG A 78 -0.21 -4.94 -1.55
CA ARG A 78 -0.09 -3.54 -1.92
C ARG A 78 -1.29 -3.13 -2.75
N LEU A 79 -1.99 -2.09 -2.31
CA LEU A 79 -3.08 -1.47 -3.05
C LEU A 79 -2.67 -0.08 -3.46
N ILE A 80 -3.21 0.39 -4.58
CA ILE A 80 -3.03 1.76 -5.05
C ILE A 80 -4.38 2.42 -5.27
N ALA A 81 -4.41 3.73 -5.10
CA ALA A 81 -5.50 4.57 -5.58
C ALA A 81 -5.03 5.32 -6.83
N LEU A 82 -5.81 5.27 -7.90
CA LEU A 82 -5.54 5.90 -9.18
C LEU A 82 -6.55 7.00 -9.46
N PHE A 83 -6.04 8.18 -9.75
CA PHE A 83 -6.80 9.26 -10.35
C PHE A 83 -6.93 9.02 -11.86
N ASN A 84 -8.17 8.98 -12.37
CA ASN A 84 -8.48 8.76 -13.78
C ASN A 84 -7.77 7.52 -14.40
N ASN A 85 -7.55 6.46 -13.63
CA ASN A 85 -6.79 5.24 -14.05
C ASN A 85 -5.32 5.44 -14.46
N GLU A 86 -4.79 6.65 -14.35
CA GLU A 86 -3.45 6.96 -14.88
C GLU A 86 -2.45 7.30 -13.79
N THR A 87 -2.85 8.11 -12.81
CA THR A 87 -1.93 8.68 -11.81
C THR A 87 -2.15 8.01 -10.47
N ILE A 88 -1.12 7.37 -9.93
CA ILE A 88 -1.17 6.87 -8.55
C ILE A 88 -1.15 8.07 -7.60
N ILE A 89 -2.16 8.16 -6.74
CA ILE A 89 -2.30 9.22 -5.74
C ILE A 89 -2.13 8.70 -4.31
N ALA A 90 -2.24 7.39 -4.11
CA ALA A 90 -1.95 6.74 -2.84
C ALA A 90 -1.46 5.30 -3.04
N LEU A 91 -0.63 4.85 -2.11
CA LEU A 91 -0.13 3.49 -1.96
C LEU A 91 -0.44 3.01 -0.54
N PHE A 92 -1.09 1.86 -0.42
CA PHE A 92 -1.40 1.21 0.84
C PHE A 92 -0.63 -0.11 0.91
N GLU A 93 0.20 -0.28 1.94
CA GLU A 93 0.92 -1.53 2.17
C GLU A 93 0.37 -2.21 3.42
N PHE A 94 -0.14 -3.43 3.26
CA PHE A 94 -0.57 -4.30 4.34
C PHE A 94 0.46 -5.42 4.50
N SER A 95 1.03 -5.55 5.69
CA SER A 95 1.85 -6.68 6.10
C SER A 95 1.00 -7.61 6.95
N LEU A 96 0.70 -8.79 6.42
CA LEU A 96 -0.16 -9.79 7.07
C LEU A 96 0.57 -10.52 8.21
N SER A 97 1.87 -10.29 8.38
CA SER A 97 2.66 -10.75 9.50
C SER A 97 3.01 -9.63 10.48
N ILE A 98 3.00 -9.98 11.77
CA ILE A 98 3.38 -9.10 12.88
C ILE A 98 4.78 -9.52 13.35
N VAL A 99 5.70 -8.56 13.41
CA VAL A 99 7.06 -8.85 13.92
C VAL A 99 7.04 -8.92 15.44
N GLU A 100 7.97 -9.70 15.99
CA GLU A 100 8.04 -9.97 17.43
C GLU A 100 8.20 -8.68 18.27
N ASP A 101 8.96 -7.69 17.77
CA ASP A 101 9.12 -6.41 18.46
C ASP A 101 7.80 -5.63 18.56
N ASP A 102 6.93 -5.72 17.54
CA ASP A 102 5.60 -5.12 17.60
C ASP A 102 4.72 -5.87 18.61
N ARG A 103 4.78 -7.20 18.64
CA ARG A 103 4.03 -8.00 19.63
C ARG A 103 4.40 -7.63 21.06
N LYS A 104 5.70 -7.63 21.37
CA LYS A 104 6.21 -7.23 22.70
C LYS A 104 5.82 -5.82 23.06
N ARG A 105 5.98 -4.88 22.14
CA ARG A 105 5.60 -3.47 22.36
C ARG A 105 4.12 -3.34 22.73
N PHE A 106 3.23 -4.04 22.03
CA PHE A 106 1.79 -3.97 22.31
C PHE A 106 1.39 -4.66 23.61
N GLU A 107 1.96 -5.83 23.90
CA GLU A 107 1.65 -6.58 25.12
C GLU A 107 2.22 -5.89 26.37
N GLU A 108 3.51 -5.56 26.38
CA GLU A 108 4.19 -5.05 27.58
C GLU A 108 3.79 -3.61 27.93
N LYS A 109 3.64 -2.75 26.91
CA LYS A 109 3.37 -1.31 27.13
C LYS A 109 1.89 -0.98 27.21
N TYR A 110 1.05 -1.71 26.47
CA TYR A 110 -0.37 -1.39 26.33
C TYR A 110 -1.30 -2.50 26.81
N ASN A 111 -0.77 -3.67 27.23
CA ASN A 111 -1.56 -4.83 27.63
C ASN A 111 -2.53 -5.29 26.53
N ILE A 112 -2.12 -5.15 25.26
CA ILE A 112 -2.87 -5.57 24.08
C ILE A 112 -2.19 -6.79 23.48
N LYS A 113 -2.89 -7.93 23.46
CA LYS A 113 -2.41 -9.14 22.79
C LYS A 113 -2.84 -9.12 21.34
N LEU A 114 -1.88 -8.94 20.44
CA LEU A 114 -2.13 -9.00 19.00
C LEU A 114 -2.44 -10.44 18.56
N ASN A 115 -3.44 -10.59 17.70
CA ASN A 115 -3.84 -11.85 17.10
C ASN A 115 -3.25 -11.95 15.69
N GLU A 116 -2.34 -12.91 15.47
CA GLU A 116 -1.64 -13.10 14.19
C GLU A 116 -2.57 -13.49 13.02
N ILE A 117 -3.83 -13.86 13.29
CA ILE A 117 -4.81 -14.19 12.26
C ILE A 117 -5.63 -12.97 11.83
N THR A 118 -5.89 -12.02 12.74
CA THR A 118 -6.82 -10.90 12.48
C THR A 118 -6.15 -9.54 12.45
N ASP A 119 -4.99 -9.42 13.10
CA ASP A 119 -4.30 -8.14 13.25
C ASP A 119 -3.16 -8.05 12.24
N ILE A 120 -3.05 -6.89 11.61
CA ILE A 120 -2.08 -6.63 10.56
C ILE A 120 -1.41 -5.30 10.78
N ARG A 121 -0.25 -5.12 10.15
CA ARG A 121 0.40 -3.81 10.08
C ARG A 121 0.08 -3.19 8.74
N PHE A 122 -0.29 -1.92 8.74
CA PHE A 122 -0.55 -1.22 7.50
C PHE A 122 0.03 0.19 7.51
N GLY A 123 0.46 0.65 6.35
CA GLY A 123 1.02 1.98 6.14
C GLY A 123 0.42 2.58 4.88
N PRO A 124 -0.43 3.62 4.98
CA PRO A 124 -0.82 4.42 3.84
C PRO A 124 0.28 5.45 3.53
N CYS A 125 0.49 5.70 2.25
CA CYS A 125 1.27 6.83 1.74
C CYS A 125 0.43 7.52 0.68
N ILE A 126 0.06 8.78 0.93
CA ILE A 126 -0.78 9.58 0.05
C ILE A 126 0.09 10.70 -0.52
N SER A 127 0.00 10.93 -1.83
CA SER A 127 0.68 12.05 -2.50
C SER A 127 0.29 13.38 -1.88
N ASP A 128 1.26 14.29 -1.76
CA ASP A 128 1.11 15.54 -1.00
C ASP A 128 -0.11 16.35 -1.43
N ASP A 129 -0.40 16.43 -2.73
CA ASP A 129 -1.55 17.15 -3.30
C ASP A 129 -2.92 16.61 -2.85
N TYR A 130 -2.97 15.35 -2.41
CA TYR A 130 -4.19 14.63 -2.06
C TYR A 130 -4.33 14.38 -0.55
N GLN A 131 -3.34 14.79 0.26
CA GLN A 131 -3.43 14.75 1.71
C GLN A 131 -4.47 15.74 2.25
N ASN A 132 -5.01 15.48 3.45
CA ASN A 132 -6.04 16.29 4.12
C ASN A 132 -7.34 16.47 3.30
N ARG A 133 -7.57 15.60 2.31
CA ARG A 133 -8.81 15.58 1.54
C ARG A 133 -9.81 14.54 2.04
N HIS A 134 -9.46 13.68 3.01
CA HIS A 134 -10.28 12.55 3.45
C HIS A 134 -10.46 11.47 2.36
N LEU A 135 -9.38 11.23 1.61
CA LEU A 135 -9.26 10.13 0.66
C LEU A 135 -9.16 8.79 1.36
#